data_AF-A0A4U2ZV46-F1
#
_entry.id   AF-A0A4U2ZV46-F1
#
_cell.length_a   1.000
_cell.length_b   1.000
_cell.length_c   1.000
_cell.angle_alpha   90.00
_cell.angle_beta   90.00
_cell.angle_gamma   90.00
#
_symmetry.space_group_name_H-M   'P 1'
#
loop_
_entity.id
_entity.type
_entity.pdbx_description
1 polymer ?
#
loop_
_entity_poly.entity_id
_entity_poly.type
_entity_poly.pdbx_seq_one_letter_code
_entity_poly.pdbx_strand_id
1 'polypeptide(L)' 'ILSHGTVISRDEFLQEIHLLKTVGTYTELHKGDEENIKEAYKRDVDRELNEDELETITFFVNGYEMNNQ' A
#
# COMPACT_ATOMS: atom_id res chain seq x y z
N ILE A 1 -6.54 5.30 -6.49
CA ILE A 1 -5.46 6.21 -6.98
C ILE A 1 -6.08 7.50 -7.51
N LEU A 2 -5.77 8.67 -6.91
CA LEU A 2 -6.32 10.01 -7.17
C LEU A 2 -6.87 10.22 -8.59
N SER A 3 -8.16 9.88 -8.72
CA SER A 3 -8.92 10.05 -9.94
C SER A 3 -9.48 11.47 -9.94
N HIS A 4 -8.78 12.35 -10.66
CA HIS A 4 -9.27 13.63 -11.18
C HIS A 4 -10.00 14.61 -10.23
N GLY A 5 -9.28 15.65 -9.78
CA GLY A 5 -9.81 17.02 -9.88
C GLY A 5 -10.19 17.78 -8.59
N THR A 6 -9.85 17.30 -7.40
CA THR A 6 -10.07 18.06 -6.15
C THR A 6 -8.77 18.27 -5.38
N VAL A 7 -8.65 19.46 -4.77
CA VAL A 7 -7.54 19.78 -3.85
C VAL A 7 -7.74 18.93 -2.60
N ILE A 8 -6.85 17.97 -2.37
CA ILE A 8 -6.82 17.19 -1.13
C ILE A 8 -6.25 18.03 0.01
N SER A 9 -6.69 17.75 1.23
CA SER A 9 -6.09 18.36 2.41
C SER A 9 -4.67 17.84 2.65
N ARG A 10 -3.89 18.58 3.45
CA ARG A 10 -2.56 18.15 3.86
C ARG A 10 -2.59 16.80 4.59
N ASP A 11 -3.61 16.57 5.42
CA ASP A 11 -3.75 15.33 6.17
C ASP A 11 -4.01 14.14 5.26
N GLU A 12 -4.93 14.27 4.29
CA GLU A 12 -5.19 13.22 3.30
C GLU A 12 -3.92 12.90 2.50
N PHE A 13 -3.19 13.92 2.05
CA PHE A 13 -1.91 13.72 1.37
C PHE A 13 -0.89 12.97 2.23
N LEU A 14 -0.78 13.32 3.52
CA LEU A 14 0.15 12.66 4.43
C LEU A 14 -0.25 11.20 4.69
N GLN A 15 -1.55 10.92 4.79
CA GLN A 15 -2.06 9.55 4.92
C GLN A 15 -1.75 8.70 3.68
N GLU A 16 -1.95 9.24 2.48
CA GLU A 16 -1.60 8.53 1.24
C GLU A 16 -0.08 8.27 1.15
N ILE A 17 0.74 9.26 1.47
CA ILE A 17 2.20 9.09 1.48
C ILE A 17 2.64 8.04 2.51
N HIS A 18 1.97 7.99 3.66
CA HIS A 18 2.22 6.95 4.66
C HIS A 18 1.91 5.56 4.09
N LEU A 19 0.71 5.37 3.54
CA LEU A 19 0.29 4.11 2.90
C LEU A 19 1.32 3.65 1.86
N LEU A 20 1.66 4.52 0.90
CA LEU A 20 2.55 4.17 -0.21
C LEU A 20 3.96 3.78 0.27
N LYS A 21 4.51 4.50 1.25
CA LYS A 21 5.84 4.20 1.80
C LYS A 21 5.85 2.90 2.59
N THR A 22 4.83 2.68 3.41
CA THR A 22 4.73 1.50 4.26
C THR A 22 4.53 0.25 3.41
N VAL A 23 3.60 0.29 2.45
CA VAL A 23 3.39 -0.83 1.52
C VAL A 23 4.67 -1.12 0.73
N GLY A 24 5.33 -0.12 0.14
CA GLY A 24 6.60 -0.34 -0.57
C GLY A 24 7.70 -0.96 0.30
N THR A 25 7.78 -0.55 1.57
CA THR A 25 8.72 -1.14 2.53
C THR A 25 8.38 -2.61 2.82
N TYR A 26 7.10 -2.93 3.04
CA TYR A 26 6.67 -4.29 3.29
C TYR A 26 6.79 -5.18 2.06
N THR A 27 6.55 -4.66 0.86
CA THR A 27 6.77 -5.41 -0.39
C THR A 27 8.22 -5.87 -0.53
N GLU A 28 9.18 -4.99 -0.25
CA GLU A 28 10.61 -5.34 -0.25
C GLU A 28 10.98 -6.31 0.88
N LEU A 29 10.41 -6.13 2.06
CA LEU A 29 10.67 -6.95 3.25
C LEU A 29 10.14 -8.38 3.09
N HIS A 30 8.93 -8.52 2.57
CA HIS A 30 8.22 -9.78 2.39
C HIS A 30 8.39 -10.37 0.98
N LYS A 31 9.26 -9.78 0.15
CA LYS A 31 9.62 -10.29 -1.18
C LYS A 31 8.41 -10.51 -2.09
N GLY A 32 7.46 -9.58 -2.05
CA GLY A 32 6.22 -9.65 -2.83
C GLY A 32 5.17 -10.62 -2.28
N ASP A 33 5.34 -11.19 -1.09
CA ASP A 33 4.31 -12.04 -0.47
C ASP A 33 3.10 -11.20 -0.01
N GLU A 34 2.03 -11.26 -0.78
CA GLU A 34 0.84 -10.44 -0.59
C GLU A 34 0.14 -10.66 0.75
N GLU A 35 0.03 -11.91 1.22
CA GLU A 35 -0.64 -12.21 2.50
C GLU A 35 0.16 -11.66 3.68
N ASN A 36 1.48 -11.82 3.66
CA ASN A 36 2.35 -11.28 4.70
C ASN A 36 2.35 -9.75 4.73
N ILE A 37 2.30 -9.09 3.56
CA ILE A 37 2.19 -7.62 3.48
C ILE A 37 0.86 -7.13 4.05
N LYS A 38 -0.26 -7.78 3.68
CA LYS A 38 -1.59 -7.45 4.22
C LYS A 38 -1.63 -7.60 5.74
N GLU A 39 -1.12 -8.70 6.25
CA GLU A 39 -1.05 -8.97 7.68
C GLU A 39 -0.16 -7.97 8.43
N ALA A 40 1.00 -7.61 7.87
CA ALA A 40 1.90 -6.61 8.46
C ALA A 40 1.25 -5.23 8.51
N TYR A 41 0.64 -4.79 7.40
CA TYR A 41 0.01 -3.48 7.33
C TYR A 41 -1.25 -3.40 8.20
N LYS A 42 -2.07 -4.45 8.23
CA LYS A 42 -3.23 -4.58 9.14
C LYS A 42 -2.86 -4.40 10.61
N ARG A 43 -1.73 -4.96 11.04
CA ARG A 43 -1.21 -4.80 12.41
C ARG A 43 -0.69 -3.38 12.68
N ASP A 44 -0.14 -2.71 11.67
CA ASP A 44 0.36 -1.33 11.80
C ASP A 44 -0.79 -0.32 11.96
N VAL A 45 -1.88 -0.49 11.21
CA VAL A 45 -3.05 0.39 11.28
C VAL A 45 -4.08 0.00 12.34
N ASP A 46 -3.91 -1.15 13.00
CA ASP A 46 -4.79 -1.71 14.04
C ASP A 46 -6.28 -1.77 13.63
N ARG A 47 -6.55 -2.09 12.36
CA ARG A 47 -7.90 -2.24 11.79
C ARG A 47 -7.87 -3.09 10.52
N GLU A 48 -9.05 -3.53 10.07
CA GLU A 48 -9.16 -4.13 8.74
C GLU A 48 -8.76 -3.12 7.64
N LEU A 49 -8.14 -3.65 6.59
CA LEU A 49 -7.75 -2.88 5.42
C LEU A 49 -8.97 -2.62 4.55
N ASN A 50 -9.07 -1.40 4.01
CA ASN A 50 -10.12 -1.06 3.06
C ASN A 50 -9.73 -1.49 1.63
N GLU A 51 -10.66 -1.32 0.68
CA GLU A 51 -10.46 -1.75 -0.71
C GLU A 51 -9.30 -1.02 -1.40
N ASP A 52 -9.14 0.29 -1.20
CA ASP A 52 -8.02 1.07 -1.76
C ASP A 52 -6.65 0.59 -1.24
N GLU A 53 -6.57 0.24 0.05
CA GLU A 53 -5.34 -0.27 0.66
C GLU A 53 -4.98 -1.66 0.13
N LEU A 54 -5.98 -2.55 0.02
CA LEU A 54 -5.80 -3.88 -0.56
C LEU A 54 -5.36 -3.79 -2.01
N GLU A 55 -6.02 -2.94 -2.82
CA GLU A 55 -5.67 -2.71 -4.22
C GLU A 55 -4.23 -2.17 -4.35
N THR A 56 -3.86 -1.21 -3.50
CA THR A 56 -2.51 -0.65 -3.46
C THR A 56 -1.47 -1.73 -3.17
N ILE A 57 -1.71 -2.60 -2.19
CA ILE A 57 -0.80 -3.73 -1.89
C ILE A 57 -0.64 -4.63 -3.12
N THR A 58 -1.74 -5.02 -3.76
CA THR A 58 -1.71 -5.85 -4.97
C THR A 58 -0.92 -5.17 -6.10
N PHE A 59 -1.03 -3.86 -6.28
CA PHE A 59 -0.22 -3.14 -7.28
C PHE A 59 1.29 -3.22 -7.01
N PHE A 60 1.70 -3.05 -5.74
CA PHE A 60 3.11 -3.16 -5.38
C PHE A 60 3.64 -4.58 -5.54
N VAL A 61 2.86 -5.59 -5.16
CA VAL A 61 3.19 -7.01 -5.36
C VAL A 61 3.41 -7.31 -6.84
N ASN A 62 2.45 -6.95 -7.69
CA ASN A 62 2.56 -7.14 -9.13
C ASN A 62 3.81 -6.43 -9.70
N GLY A 63 4.07 -5.19 -9.27
CA GLY A 63 5.27 -4.45 -9.67
C GLY A 63 6.57 -5.12 -9.22
N TYR A 64 6.60 -5.70 -8.02
CA TYR A 64 7.75 -6.46 -7.52
C TYR A 64 7.98 -7.74 -8.32
N GLU A 65 6.92 -8.50 -8.64
CA GLU A 65 7.03 -9.71 -9.46
C GLU A 65 7.55 -9.39 -10.87
N MET A 66 7.03 -8.34 -11.51
CA MET A 66 7.48 -7.91 -12.84
C MET A 66 8.96 -7.50 -12.88
N ASN A 67 9.47 -6.90 -11.80
CA ASN A 67 10.87 -6.45 -11.72
C ASN A 67 11.86 -7.58 -11.37
N ASN A 68 11.37 -8.70 -10.80
CA ASN A 68 12.20 -9.82 -10.33
C ASN A 68 12.04 -11.10 -11.17
N GLN A 69 11.49 -10.97 -12.39
CA GLN A 69 11.50 -12.00 -13.44
C GLN A 69 12.83 -12.02 -14.20
#